data_AF-B0P5W8-F1
#
_entry.id   AF-B0P5W8-F1
#
_cell.length_a   1.000
_cell.length_b   1.000
_cell.length_c   1.000
_cell.angle_alpha   90.00
_cell.angle_beta   90.00
_cell.angle_gamma   90.00
#
_symmetry.space_group_name_H-M   'P 1'
#
loop_
_entity.id
_entity.type
_entity.pdbx_description
1 polymer ?
#
loop_
_entity_poly.entity_id
_entity_poly.type
_entity_poly.pdbx_seq_one_letter_code
_entity_poly.pdbx_strand_id
1 'polypeptide(L)' 'MSNTRSFCDQPGHEHALVPQIVEVRDNLGTLAVQVLAAREDLSKMDYSEMLDKLYQIVDDLHTEYDRRKPTSITD' A
#
# COMPACT_ATOMS: atom_id res chain seq x y z
N MET A 1 -12.35 0.23 -13.81
CA MET A 1 -12.47 -0.76 -12.71
C MET A 1 -12.99 0.00 -11.49
N SER A 2 -14.18 -0.33 -10.99
CA SER A 2 -14.72 0.31 -9.78
C SER A 2 -13.87 -0.05 -8.57
N ASN A 3 -13.49 0.94 -7.78
CA ASN A 3 -12.69 0.75 -6.57
C ASN A 3 -13.52 -0.06 -5.57
N THR A 4 -13.10 -1.30 -5.28
CA THR A 4 -13.81 -2.22 -4.37
C THR A 4 -14.04 -1.60 -2.98
N ARG A 5 -13.15 -0.71 -2.55
CA ARG A 5 -13.29 0.09 -1.33
C ARG A 5 -14.54 0.99 -1.33
N SER A 6 -14.86 1.57 -2.48
CA SER A 6 -16.01 2.46 -2.64
C SER A 6 -17.35 1.74 -2.47
N PHE A 7 -17.37 0.41 -2.57
CA PHE A 7 -18.53 -0.43 -2.29
C PHE A 7 -18.66 -0.75 -0.79
N CYS A 8 -17.55 -1.05 -0.12
CA CYS A 8 -17.51 -1.28 1.33
C CYS A 8 -17.83 0.00 2.13
N ASP A 9 -17.49 1.17 1.60
CA ASP A 9 -17.76 2.47 2.23
C ASP A 9 -19.22 2.96 2.04
N GLN A 10 -20.10 2.18 1.39
CA GLN A 10 -21.52 2.54 1.21
C GLN A 10 -22.33 2.28 2.50
N PRO A 11 -23.30 3.14 2.83
CA PRO A 11 -24.18 2.92 3.98
C PRO A 11 -24.91 1.58 3.84
N GLY A 12 -24.81 0.72 4.87
CA GLY A 12 -25.32 -0.66 4.87
C GLY A 12 -24.31 -1.75 4.49
N HIS A 13 -23.08 -1.37 4.06
CA HIS A 13 -21.99 -2.31 3.75
C HIS A 13 -20.82 -2.23 4.76
N GLU A 14 -21.08 -1.68 5.94
CA GLU A 14 -20.13 -1.54 7.06
C GLU A 14 -19.58 -2.89 7.56
N HIS A 15 -20.25 -4.00 7.24
CA HIS A 15 -19.83 -5.37 7.55
C HIS A 15 -19.22 -6.11 6.35
N ALA A 16 -19.12 -5.46 5.18
CA ALA A 16 -18.55 -6.08 3.99
C ALA A 16 -17.05 -6.28 4.22
N LEU A 17 -16.62 -7.55 4.22
CA LEU A 17 -15.22 -7.92 4.32
C LEU A 17 -14.46 -7.28 3.16
N VAL A 18 -13.66 -6.26 3.47
CA VAL A 18 -12.71 -5.68 2.51
C VAL A 18 -11.75 -6.80 2.14
N PRO A 19 -11.61 -7.16 0.85
CA PRO A 19 -10.65 -8.17 0.46
C PRO A 19 -9.27 -7.80 0.98
N GLN A 20 -8.53 -8.74 1.57
CA GLN A 20 -7.19 -8.51 2.13
C GLN A 20 -6.26 -7.80 1.12
N ILE A 21 -6.46 -8.05 -0.17
CA ILE A 21 -5.72 -7.39 -1.24
C ILE A 21 -5.94 -5.87 -1.27
N VAL A 22 -7.18 -5.41 -1.06
CA VAL A 22 -7.53 -3.98 -1.00
C VAL A 22 -6.97 -3.35 0.28
N GLU A 23 -7.06 -4.06 1.41
CA GLU A 23 -6.52 -3.61 2.69
C GLU A 23 -5.00 -3.48 2.65
N VAL A 24 -4.29 -4.44 2.06
CA VAL A 24 -2.82 -4.39 1.90
C VAL A 24 -2.41 -3.23 1.02
N ARG A 25 -3.10 -3.00 -0.11
CA ARG A 25 -2.82 -1.86 -1.02
C ARG A 25 -2.89 -0.53 -0.27
N ASP A 26 -3.92 -0.34 0.55
CA ASP A 26 -4.16 0.94 1.21
C ASP A 26 -3.22 1.15 2.41
N ASN A 27 -2.64 0.07 2.94
CA ASN A 27 -1.63 0.10 4.00
C ASN A 27 -0.19 0.21 3.47
N LEU A 28 0.07 0.11 2.16
CA LEU A 28 1.43 0.18 1.60
C LEU A 28 2.13 1.50 1.91
N GLY A 29 1.41 2.63 1.85
CA GLY A 29 1.98 3.94 2.19
C GLY A 29 2.40 4.04 3.66
N THR A 30 1.57 3.54 4.57
CA THR A 30 1.89 3.49 6.01
C THR A 30 3.09 2.58 6.27
N LEU A 31 3.12 1.41 5.62
CA LEU A 31 4.24 0.49 5.71
C LEU A 31 5.53 1.12 5.18
N ALA A 32 5.48 1.85 4.07
CA ALA A 32 6.64 2.51 3.49
C ALA A 32 7.26 3.53 4.46
N VAL A 33 6.42 4.35 5.13
CA VAL A 33 6.88 5.32 6.14
C VAL A 33 7.51 4.61 7.33
N GLN A 34 6.89 3.53 7.82
CA GLN A 34 7.45 2.73 8.93
C GLN A 34 8.78 2.08 8.55
N VAL A 35 8.89 1.53 7.34
CA VAL A 35 10.13 0.93 6.83
C VAL A 35 11.22 1.98 6.70
N LEU A 36 10.91 3.16 6.17
CA LEU A 36 11.89 4.25 6.04
C LEU A 36 12.38 4.70 7.42
N ALA A 37 11.48 4.94 8.36
CA ALA A 37 11.81 5.34 9.73
C ALA A 37 12.57 4.27 10.52
N ALA A 38 12.41 2.99 10.19
CA ALA A 38 13.13 1.89 10.82
C ALA A 38 14.53 1.68 10.23
N ARG A 39 14.75 2.05 8.96
CA ARG A 39 16.04 1.85 8.28
C ARG A 39 16.98 3.04 8.39
N GLU A 40 16.42 4.25 8.54
CA GLU A 40 17.17 5.49 8.43
C GLU A 40 16.82 6.46 9.56
N ASP A 41 17.79 7.30 9.96
CA ASP A 41 17.55 8.40 10.89
C ASP A 41 17.00 9.62 10.13
N LEU A 42 15.67 9.75 10.11
CA LEU A 42 14.96 10.84 9.42
C LEU A 42 15.39 12.24 9.87
N SER A 43 15.93 12.39 11.10
CA SER A 43 16.35 13.69 11.62
C SER A 43 17.64 14.22 10.98
N LYS A 44 18.40 13.34 10.32
CA LYS A 44 19.67 13.65 9.66
C LYS A 44 19.58 13.67 8.14
N MET A 45 18.39 13.40 7.60
CA MET A 45 18.15 13.25 6.17
C MET A 45 17.50 14.52 5.62
N ASP A 46 17.95 14.99 4.46
CA ASP A 46 17.27 16.10 3.79
C ASP A 46 15.95 15.63 3.17
N TYR A 47 15.02 16.56 2.97
CA TYR A 47 13.69 16.21 2.49
C TYR A 47 13.66 15.66 1.06
N SER A 48 14.63 16.02 0.21
CA SER A 48 14.74 15.47 -1.14
C SER A 48 15.15 14.01 -1.07
N GLU A 49 16.19 13.69 -0.30
CA GLU A 49 16.63 12.32 -0.08
C GLU A 49 15.54 11.47 0.58
N MET A 50 14.83 12.04 1.56
CA MET A 50 13.74 11.37 2.26
C MET A 50 12.60 11.01 1.29
N LEU A 51 12.24 11.93 0.39
CA LEU A 51 11.22 11.67 -0.63
C LEU A 51 11.69 10.63 -1.64
N ASP A 52 12.92 10.72 -2.14
CA ASP A 52 13.47 9.75 -3.10
C ASP A 52 13.48 8.32 -2.52
N LYS A 53 13.92 8.16 -1.27
CA LYS A 53 13.88 6.86 -0.59
C LYS A 53 12.47 6.38 -0.32
N LEU A 54 11.55 7.28 0.07
CA LEU A 54 10.15 6.92 0.26
C LEU A 54 9.52 6.44 -1.05
N TYR A 55 9.78 7.13 -2.16
CA TYR A 55 9.32 6.72 -3.49
C TYR A 55 9.85 5.34 -3.87
N GLN A 56 11.13 5.07 -3.66
CA GLN A 56 11.71 3.75 -3.91
C GLN A 56 11.05 2.65 -3.08
N ILE A 57 10.85 2.87 -1.78
CA ILE A 57 10.21 1.88 -0.91
C ILE A 57 8.76 1.62 -1.36
N VAL A 58 8.02 2.68 -1.71
CA VAL A 58 6.65 2.55 -2.22
C VAL A 58 6.64 1.76 -3.52
N ASP A 59 7.54 2.04 -4.47
CA ASP A 59 7.64 1.34 -5.75
C ASP A 59 7.99 -0.15 -5.58
N ASP A 60 8.93 -0.47 -4.69
CA ASP A 60 9.29 -1.84 -4.33
C ASP A 60 8.10 -2.59 -3.72
N LEU A 61 7.38 -1.94 -2.80
CA LEU A 61 6.19 -2.51 -2.17
C LEU A 61 5.07 -2.75 -3.17
N HIS A 62 4.84 -1.81 -4.09
CA HIS A 62 3.87 -1.99 -5.18
C HIS A 62 4.27 -3.12 -6.13
N THR A 63 5.55 -3.21 -6.49
CA THR A 63 6.09 -4.28 -7.33
C THR A 63 5.89 -5.66 -6.68
N GLU A 64 6.24 -5.81 -5.40
CA GLU A 64 6.03 -7.06 -4.67
C GLU A 64 4.55 -7.38 -4.46
N TYR A 65 3.72 -6.37 -4.23
CA TYR A 65 2.27 -6.53 -4.14
C TYR A 65 1.68 -7.05 -5.45
N ASP A 66 2.05 -6.45 -6.58
CA ASP A 66 1.58 -6.88 -7.90
C ASP A 66 2.10 -8.26 -8.29
N ARG A 67 3.33 -8.60 -7.91
CA ARG A 67 3.89 -9.96 -8.10
C ARG A 67 3.14 -11.03 -7.32
N ARG A 68 2.66 -10.70 -6.12
CA ARG A 68 1.96 -11.63 -5.22
C ARG A 68 0.44 -11.61 -5.39
N LYS A 69 -0.09 -10.64 -6.13
CA LYS A 69 -1.48 -10.59 -6.51
C LYS A 69 -1.82 -11.91 -7.21
N PRO A 70 -2.72 -12.74 -6.65
CA PRO A 70 -3.13 -13.95 -7.33
C PRO A 70 -3.69 -13.51 -8.68
N THR A 71 -3.06 -13.93 -9.77
CA THR A 71 -3.71 -13.95 -11.07
C THR A 71 -4.96 -14.77 -10.85
N SER A 72 -6.11 -14.10 -10.80
CA SER A 72 -7.40 -14.77 -10.87
C SER A 72 -7.33 -15.66 -12.10
N ILE A 73 -7.27 -16.96 -11.85
CA ILE A 73 -7.56 -18.01 -12.81
C ILE A 73 -8.87 -17.60 -13.49
N THR A 74 -8.78 -17.34 -14.78
CA THR A 74 -9.95 -17.36 -15.65
C THR A 74 -9.56 -18.20 -16.85
N ASP A 75 -9.94 -19.48 -16.78
CA ASP A 75 -10.32 -20.29 -17.93
C ASP A 75 -11.41 -19.58 -18.76
#